data_AF-A1Y9I0-F1
#
_entry.id   AF-A1Y9I0-F1
#
_cell.length_a   1.000
_cell.length_b   1.000
_cell.length_c   1.000
_cell.angle_alpha   90.00
_cell.angle_beta   90.00
_cell.angle_gamma   90.00
#
_symmetry.space_group_name_H-M   'P 1'
#
loop_
_entity.id
_entity.type
_entity.pdbx_description
1 polymer ?
#
loop_
_entity_poly.entity_id
_entity_poly.type
_entity_poly.pdbx_seq_one_letter_code
_entity_poly.pdbx_strand_id
1 'polypeptide(L)'
;TMVAGGGASVVYADTVADLGYVKELANYGEYSGNPSRAETREYVKTVLDLMTRHKDPQGRPKILIIGGAIANFTDVAKTFDGIIDALKEYADKLKEVGVKIYVRRGGPNYEVGLAKIKKAAEELGLPIEVYGPETHITAIVEKALKENP
;
A
#
# COMPACT_ATOMS: atom_id res chain seq x y z
N THR A 1 3.06 -5.32 -3.34
CA THR A 1 3.18 -3.86 -3.20
C THR A 1 2.15 -3.16 -4.10
N MET A 2 1.75 -1.94 -3.75
CA MET A 2 0.94 -1.02 -4.56
C MET A 2 1.64 0.33 -4.57
N VAL A 3 2.45 0.60 -5.58
CA VAL A 3 3.30 1.79 -5.61
C VAL A 3 2.90 2.69 -6.76
N ALA A 4 2.71 3.98 -6.50
CA ALA A 4 2.39 4.91 -7.58
C ALA A 4 3.63 5.56 -8.19
N GLY A 5 3.77 5.42 -9.51
CA GLY A 5 4.89 5.88 -10.33
C GLY A 5 5.92 4.78 -10.61
N GLY A 6 6.22 4.55 -11.89
CA GLY A 6 7.14 3.49 -12.33
C GLY A 6 8.55 3.58 -11.74
N GLY A 7 9.14 4.78 -11.65
CA GLY A 7 10.44 4.94 -10.99
C GLY A 7 10.40 4.58 -9.51
N ALA A 8 9.30 4.93 -8.82
CA ALA A 8 9.14 4.58 -7.42
C ALA A 8 8.93 3.07 -7.25
N SER A 9 8.13 2.41 -8.09
CA SER A 9 7.90 0.96 -7.96
C SER A 9 9.18 0.15 -8.06
N VAL A 10 10.12 0.55 -8.94
CA VAL A 10 11.46 -0.06 -9.02
C VAL A 10 12.21 0.12 -7.70
N VAL A 11 12.31 1.36 -7.21
CA VAL A 11 13.05 1.68 -5.98
C VAL A 11 12.49 0.94 -4.74
N TYR A 12 11.18 0.77 -4.64
CA TYR A 12 10.56 -0.04 -3.57
C TYR A 12 10.91 -1.53 -3.71
N ALA A 13 10.92 -2.07 -4.93
CA ALA A 13 11.28 -3.47 -5.18
C ALA A 13 12.77 -3.72 -4.89
N ASP A 14 13.64 -2.83 -5.34
CA ASP A 14 15.08 -2.87 -5.05
C ASP A 14 15.32 -2.86 -3.53
N THR A 15 14.64 -1.99 -2.79
CA THR A 15 14.77 -1.96 -1.32
C THR A 15 14.36 -3.29 -0.67
N VAL A 16 13.28 -3.93 -1.15
CA VAL A 16 12.87 -5.26 -0.65
C VAL A 16 13.95 -6.31 -0.94
N ALA A 17 14.55 -6.25 -2.13
CA ALA A 17 15.61 -7.16 -2.54
C ALA A 17 16.90 -6.94 -1.72
N ASP A 18 17.32 -5.69 -1.53
CA ASP A 18 18.50 -5.29 -0.76
C ASP A 18 18.41 -5.71 0.71
N LEU A 19 17.19 -5.73 1.27
CA LEU A 19 16.92 -6.22 2.61
C LEU A 19 16.85 -7.76 2.71
N GLY A 20 17.02 -8.49 1.60
CA GLY A 20 17.07 -9.95 1.57
C GLY A 20 15.71 -10.66 1.39
N TYR A 21 14.63 -9.91 1.11
CA TYR A 21 13.26 -10.44 1.04
C TYR A 21 12.76 -10.64 -0.40
N VAL A 22 13.65 -10.76 -1.39
CA VAL A 22 13.25 -10.91 -2.81
C VAL A 22 12.33 -12.11 -3.05
N LYS A 23 12.51 -13.22 -2.32
CA LYS A 23 11.68 -14.42 -2.44
C LYS A 23 10.25 -14.23 -1.87
N GLU A 24 10.06 -13.24 -1.02
CA GLU A 24 8.78 -12.89 -0.40
C GLU A 24 8.05 -11.79 -1.20
N LEU A 25 8.71 -11.18 -2.19
CA LEU A 25 8.10 -10.15 -3.03
C LEU A 25 7.06 -10.75 -3.97
N ALA A 26 5.79 -10.66 -3.59
CA ALA A 26 4.69 -11.32 -4.31
C ALA A 26 4.37 -10.72 -5.68
N ASN A 27 4.64 -9.43 -5.91
CA ASN A 27 4.34 -8.76 -7.16
C ASN A 27 5.23 -7.54 -7.40
N TYR A 28 5.34 -7.17 -8.67
CA TYR A 28 5.87 -5.89 -9.14
C TYR A 28 4.82 -5.24 -10.05
N GLY A 29 4.52 -3.97 -9.81
CA GLY A 29 3.51 -3.24 -10.55
C GLY A 29 3.37 -1.81 -10.04
N GLU A 30 2.69 -0.99 -10.82
CA GLU A 30 2.51 0.43 -10.50
C GLU A 30 1.17 0.97 -10.99
N TYR A 31 0.79 2.13 -10.44
CA TYR A 31 -0.27 2.96 -11.00
C TYR A 31 0.22 4.41 -11.10
N SER A 32 0.05 5.03 -12.27
CA SER A 32 0.52 6.41 -12.51
C SER A 32 -0.36 7.12 -13.53
N GLY A 33 -0.01 8.37 -13.88
CA GLY A 33 -0.79 9.14 -14.86
C GLY A 33 -2.10 9.73 -14.33
N ASN A 34 -2.22 9.97 -13.02
CA ASN A 34 -3.42 10.51 -12.36
C ASN A 34 -4.70 9.70 -12.64
N PRO A 35 -4.73 8.41 -12.28
CA PRO A 35 -5.90 7.57 -12.52
C PRO A 35 -7.11 8.09 -11.74
N SER A 36 -8.29 7.76 -12.24
CA SER A 36 -9.55 8.01 -11.56
C SER A 36 -9.71 7.14 -10.30
N ARG A 37 -10.68 7.50 -9.47
CA ARG A 37 -11.09 6.71 -8.31
C ARG A 37 -11.51 5.30 -8.71
N ALA A 38 -12.26 5.16 -9.82
CA ALA A 38 -12.75 3.88 -10.33
C ALA A 38 -11.60 2.99 -10.82
N GLU A 39 -10.68 3.54 -11.63
CA GLU A 39 -9.49 2.79 -12.10
C GLU A 39 -8.61 2.36 -10.92
N THR A 40 -8.38 3.26 -9.96
CA THR A 40 -7.61 2.94 -8.75
C THR A 40 -8.28 1.82 -7.96
N ARG A 41 -9.61 1.87 -7.80
CA ARG A 41 -10.38 0.82 -7.10
C ARG A 41 -10.22 -0.53 -7.78
N GLU A 42 -10.39 -0.63 -9.10
CA GLU A 42 -10.29 -1.92 -9.81
C GLU A 42 -8.88 -2.51 -9.74
N TYR A 43 -7.85 -1.66 -9.85
CA TYR A 43 -6.47 -2.08 -9.64
C TYR A 43 -6.27 -2.65 -8.23
N VAL A 44 -6.71 -1.92 -7.20
CA VAL A 44 -6.54 -2.32 -5.80
C VAL A 44 -7.30 -3.60 -5.50
N LYS A 45 -8.54 -3.74 -5.96
CA LYS A 45 -9.34 -4.97 -5.79
C LYS A 45 -8.60 -6.21 -6.28
N THR A 46 -7.93 -6.11 -7.42
CA THR A 46 -7.15 -7.21 -7.99
C THR A 46 -6.01 -7.61 -7.06
N VAL A 47 -5.27 -6.64 -6.52
CA VAL A 47 -4.18 -6.90 -5.56
C VAL A 47 -4.72 -7.50 -4.25
N LEU A 48 -5.81 -6.94 -3.72
CA LEU A 48 -6.42 -7.43 -2.48
C LEU A 48 -6.99 -8.84 -2.63
N ASP A 49 -7.61 -9.16 -3.78
CA ASP A 49 -8.04 -10.52 -4.10
C ASP A 49 -6.87 -11.49 -4.07
N LEU A 50 -5.81 -11.21 -4.83
CA LEU A 50 -4.63 -12.08 -4.92
C LEU A 50 -4.00 -12.33 -3.55
N MET A 51 -3.81 -11.29 -2.74
CA MET A 51 -3.14 -11.43 -1.46
C MET A 51 -4.00 -12.12 -0.39
N THR A 52 -5.32 -12.18 -0.56
CA THR A 52 -6.26 -12.77 0.42
C THR A 52 -6.69 -14.20 0.11
N ARG A 53 -6.21 -14.83 -0.98
CA ARG A 53 -6.62 -16.21 -1.35
C ARG A 53 -6.21 -17.28 -0.34
N HIS A 54 -5.05 -17.13 0.27
CA HIS A 54 -4.49 -18.07 1.24
C HIS A 54 -3.74 -17.31 2.33
N LYS A 55 -3.64 -17.87 3.54
CA LYS A 55 -2.72 -17.36 4.56
C LYS A 55 -1.26 -17.59 4.15
N ASP A 56 -0.32 -16.89 4.78
CA ASP A 56 1.10 -17.23 4.63
C ASP A 56 1.34 -18.68 5.10
N PRO A 57 2.09 -19.52 4.35
CA PRO A 57 2.31 -20.91 4.71
C PRO A 57 3.02 -21.12 6.06
N GLN A 58 3.77 -20.13 6.52
CA GLN A 58 4.51 -20.15 7.79
C GLN A 58 3.73 -19.43 8.91
N GLY A 59 2.51 -18.97 8.63
CA GLY A 59 1.67 -18.25 9.61
C GLY A 59 2.11 -16.82 9.89
N ARG A 60 3.04 -16.26 9.08
CA ARG A 60 3.49 -14.87 9.22
C ARG A 60 2.41 -13.88 8.76
N PRO A 61 2.40 -12.64 9.28
CA PRO A 61 1.55 -11.60 8.74
C PRO A 61 1.94 -11.25 7.30
N LYS A 62 0.96 -10.93 6.45
CA LYS A 62 1.23 -10.39 5.11
C LYS A 62 1.41 -8.89 5.17
N ILE A 63 2.31 -8.34 4.37
CA ILE A 63 2.58 -6.90 4.35
C ILE A 63 2.04 -6.28 3.07
N LEU A 64 1.22 -5.23 3.21
CA LEU A 64 0.77 -4.38 2.11
C LEU A 64 1.47 -3.02 2.16
N ILE A 65 2.42 -2.82 1.25
CA ILE A 65 3.07 -1.52 1.06
C ILE A 65 2.27 -0.69 0.05
N ILE A 66 1.73 0.45 0.48
CA ILE A 66 1.06 1.47 -0.34
C ILE A 66 1.96 2.69 -0.44
N GLY A 67 2.74 2.77 -1.53
CA GLY A 67 3.91 3.64 -1.57
C GLY A 67 3.96 4.64 -2.72
N GLY A 68 5.03 5.42 -2.70
CA GLY A 68 5.63 6.01 -3.88
C GLY A 68 6.16 7.43 -3.68
N ALA A 69 6.61 8.02 -4.78
CA ALA A 69 7.20 9.35 -4.79
C ALA A 69 6.17 10.44 -4.47
N ILE A 70 6.66 11.67 -4.30
CA ILE A 70 5.81 12.86 -4.23
C ILE A 70 5.26 13.09 -5.64
N ALA A 71 3.94 13.00 -5.81
CA ALA A 71 3.32 13.14 -7.12
C ALA A 71 3.36 14.59 -7.61
N ASN A 72 3.55 14.79 -8.91
CA ASN A 72 3.51 16.12 -9.52
C ASN A 72 2.07 16.61 -9.75
N PHE A 73 1.19 15.72 -10.23
CA PHE A 73 -0.18 16.10 -10.67
C PHE A 73 -1.26 15.07 -10.31
N THR A 74 -0.90 13.88 -9.81
CA THR A 74 -1.89 12.91 -9.33
C THR A 74 -2.59 13.45 -8.09
N ASP A 75 -3.92 13.45 -8.09
CA ASP A 75 -4.70 13.76 -6.89
C ASP A 75 -4.67 12.57 -5.93
N VAL A 76 -3.93 12.73 -4.83
CA VAL A 76 -3.73 11.68 -3.83
C VAL A 76 -5.03 11.40 -3.08
N ALA A 77 -5.85 12.41 -2.79
CA ALA A 77 -7.13 12.19 -2.11
C ALA A 77 -8.10 11.38 -2.98
N LYS A 78 -8.18 11.69 -4.28
CA LYS A 78 -9.04 10.97 -5.23
C LYS A 78 -8.61 9.51 -5.43
N THR A 79 -7.31 9.27 -5.56
CA THR A 79 -6.79 7.91 -5.69
C THR A 79 -6.96 7.12 -4.39
N PHE A 80 -6.73 7.75 -3.23
CA PHE A 80 -6.94 7.10 -1.94
C PHE A 80 -8.41 6.79 -1.66
N ASP A 81 -9.36 7.60 -2.15
CA ASP A 81 -10.79 7.23 -2.09
C ASP A 81 -11.06 5.89 -2.81
N GLY A 82 -10.36 5.60 -3.92
CA GLY A 82 -10.47 4.33 -4.64
C GLY A 82 -9.84 3.16 -3.88
N ILE A 83 -8.70 3.40 -3.21
CA ILE A 83 -8.08 2.40 -2.32
C ILE A 83 -9.02 2.10 -1.14
N ILE A 84 -9.59 3.12 -0.52
CA ILE A 84 -10.52 2.98 0.62
C ILE A 84 -11.77 2.19 0.22
N ASP A 85 -12.33 2.43 -0.97
CA ASP A 85 -13.48 1.65 -1.46
C ASP A 85 -13.17 0.15 -1.52
N ALA A 86 -11.98 -0.22 -2.00
CA ALA A 86 -11.54 -1.61 -2.05
C ALA A 86 -11.23 -2.16 -0.66
N LEU A 87 -10.60 -1.38 0.23
CA LEU A 87 -10.35 -1.80 1.62
C LEU A 87 -11.65 -2.12 2.36
N LYS A 88 -12.71 -1.33 2.15
CA LYS A 88 -14.04 -1.59 2.73
C LYS A 88 -14.62 -2.93 2.26
N GLU A 89 -14.45 -3.26 0.98
CA GLU A 89 -14.96 -4.50 0.40
C GLU A 89 -14.17 -5.75 0.87
N TYR A 90 -12.87 -5.60 1.14
CA TYR A 90 -11.98 -6.71 1.48
C TYR A 90 -11.58 -6.78 2.97
N ALA A 91 -12.11 -5.90 3.83
CA ALA A 91 -11.67 -5.76 5.22
C ALA A 91 -11.66 -7.08 6.00
N ASP A 92 -12.71 -7.88 5.90
CA ASP A 92 -12.79 -9.16 6.62
C ASP A 92 -11.76 -10.18 6.14
N LYS A 93 -11.59 -10.30 4.82
CA LYS A 93 -10.56 -11.18 4.23
C LYS A 93 -9.15 -10.74 4.62
N LEU A 94 -8.91 -9.42 4.65
CA LEU A 94 -7.63 -8.84 5.05
C LEU A 94 -7.30 -9.11 6.52
N LYS A 95 -8.30 -9.03 7.41
CA LYS A 95 -8.16 -9.43 8.81
C LYS A 95 -7.89 -10.93 8.94
N GLU A 96 -8.60 -11.77 8.18
CA GLU A 96 -8.44 -13.22 8.23
C GLU A 96 -7.02 -13.69 7.87
N VAL A 97 -6.40 -13.06 6.85
CA VAL A 97 -5.03 -13.35 6.45
C VAL A 97 -3.97 -12.59 7.26
N GLY A 98 -4.37 -11.77 8.23
CA GLY A 98 -3.47 -11.06 9.13
C GLY A 98 -2.60 -10.00 8.43
N VAL A 99 -3.20 -9.18 7.57
CA VAL A 99 -2.45 -8.12 6.85
C VAL A 99 -1.97 -7.00 7.78
N LYS A 100 -0.80 -6.44 7.48
CA LYS A 100 -0.28 -5.17 8.02
C LYS A 100 -0.08 -4.19 6.87
N ILE A 101 -0.60 -2.97 7.01
CA ILE A 101 -0.58 -1.96 5.93
C ILE A 101 0.37 -0.84 6.29
N TYR A 102 1.27 -0.49 5.37
CA TYR A 102 2.18 0.65 5.51
C TYR A 102 2.01 1.60 4.34
N VAL A 103 1.76 2.86 4.64
CA VAL A 103 1.44 3.90 3.64
C VAL A 103 2.48 5.00 3.69
N ARG A 104 3.05 5.37 2.53
CA ARG A 104 3.83 6.59 2.38
C ARG A 104 3.48 7.27 1.07
N ARG A 105 2.96 8.50 1.14
CA ARG A 105 2.61 9.25 -0.07
C ARG A 105 2.74 10.76 0.09
N GLY A 106 3.08 11.42 -1.01
CA GLY A 106 3.05 12.88 -1.16
C GLY A 106 2.46 13.28 -2.52
N GLY A 107 2.16 14.57 -2.68
CA GLY A 107 1.61 15.16 -3.90
C GLY A 107 0.33 15.96 -3.65
N PRO A 108 -0.38 16.41 -4.70
CA PRO A 108 -1.63 17.16 -4.56
C PRO A 108 -2.63 16.46 -3.62
N ASN A 109 -3.18 17.21 -2.66
CA ASN A 109 -4.18 16.75 -1.69
C ASN A 109 -3.75 15.55 -0.81
N TYR A 110 -2.43 15.32 -0.64
CA TYR A 110 -1.94 14.16 0.11
C TYR A 110 -2.40 14.15 1.58
N GLU A 111 -2.38 15.28 2.28
CA GLU A 111 -2.78 15.34 3.70
C GLU A 111 -4.20 14.83 3.91
N VAL A 112 -5.12 15.23 3.02
CA VAL A 112 -6.51 14.76 3.00
C VAL A 112 -6.56 13.26 2.71
N GLY A 113 -5.82 12.78 1.71
CA GLY A 113 -5.72 11.35 1.41
C GLY A 113 -5.22 10.53 2.60
N LEU A 114 -4.10 10.92 3.20
CA LEU A 114 -3.49 10.26 4.35
C LEU A 114 -4.45 10.22 5.56
N ALA A 115 -5.12 11.34 5.87
CA ALA A 115 -6.09 11.40 6.94
C ALA A 115 -7.29 10.47 6.68
N LYS A 116 -7.82 10.46 5.45
CA LYS A 116 -8.95 9.59 5.06
C LYS A 116 -8.61 8.10 5.17
N ILE A 117 -7.47 7.67 4.64
CA ILE A 117 -7.11 6.24 4.65
C ILE A 117 -6.83 5.75 6.07
N LYS A 118 -6.19 6.59 6.90
CA LYS A 118 -5.94 6.27 8.31
C LYS A 118 -7.27 6.04 9.03
N LYS A 119 -8.19 7.01 8.95
CA LYS A 119 -9.52 6.91 9.56
C LYS A 119 -10.29 5.69 9.07
N ALA A 120 -10.30 5.45 7.75
CA ALA A 120 -11.02 4.31 7.19
C ALA A 120 -10.46 2.96 7.68
N ALA A 121 -9.14 2.82 7.76
CA ALA A 121 -8.52 1.59 8.27
C ALA A 121 -8.79 1.38 9.76
N GLU A 122 -8.77 2.46 10.58
CA GLU A 122 -9.17 2.41 12.00
C GLU A 122 -10.62 1.95 12.16
N GLU A 123 -11.55 2.52 11.39
CA GLU A 123 -12.97 2.12 11.39
C GLU A 123 -13.18 0.65 10.95
N LEU A 124 -12.34 0.15 10.04
CA LEU A 124 -12.40 -1.23 9.54
C LEU A 124 -11.65 -2.24 10.44
N GLY A 125 -10.91 -1.77 11.44
CA GLY A 125 -10.05 -2.61 12.30
C GLY A 125 -8.83 -3.17 11.56
N LEU A 126 -8.32 -2.48 10.55
CA LEU A 126 -7.14 -2.87 9.78
C LEU A 126 -5.88 -2.20 10.36
N PRO A 127 -4.84 -2.96 10.74
CA PRO A 127 -3.59 -2.37 11.20
C PRO A 127 -2.92 -1.56 10.08
N ILE A 128 -2.74 -0.26 10.31
CA ILE A 128 -2.15 0.66 9.33
C ILE A 128 -1.16 1.62 9.99
N GLU A 129 -0.11 1.95 9.26
CA GLU A 129 0.76 3.09 9.55
C GLU A 129 0.84 4.02 8.35
N VAL A 130 0.75 5.32 8.60
CA VAL A 130 0.60 6.33 7.55
C VAL A 130 1.63 7.43 7.69
N TYR A 131 2.37 7.67 6.61
CA TYR A 131 3.51 8.58 6.54
C TYR A 131 3.39 9.52 5.34
N GLY A 132 3.87 10.75 5.50
CA GLY A 132 3.90 11.77 4.46
C GLY A 132 5.28 11.98 3.82
N PRO A 133 5.45 13.10 3.11
CA PRO A 133 6.70 13.48 2.45
C PRO A 133 7.89 13.63 3.40
N GLU A 134 7.66 13.92 4.67
CA GLU A 134 8.69 14.03 5.71
C GLU A 134 9.43 12.71 5.97
N THR A 135 8.81 11.58 5.67
CA THR A 135 9.41 10.26 5.78
C THR A 135 10.11 9.89 4.47
N HIS A 136 11.35 9.36 4.55
CA HIS A 136 12.08 8.88 3.37
C HIS A 136 11.26 7.84 2.61
N ILE A 137 11.25 7.91 1.27
CA ILE A 137 10.34 7.14 0.40
C ILE A 137 10.31 5.64 0.73
N THR A 138 11.47 5.03 0.97
CA THR A 138 11.61 3.59 1.22
C THR A 138 11.67 3.21 2.70
N ALA A 139 11.63 4.17 3.63
CA ALA A 139 11.74 3.87 5.07
C ALA A 139 10.62 2.95 5.57
N ILE A 140 9.44 3.03 4.95
CA ILE A 140 8.31 2.15 5.31
C ILE A 140 8.54 0.68 4.90
N VAL A 141 9.43 0.40 3.94
CA VAL A 141 9.79 -0.98 3.56
C VAL A 141 10.63 -1.60 4.65
N GLU A 142 11.69 -0.91 5.06
CA GLU A 142 12.59 -1.35 6.12
C GLU A 142 11.82 -1.52 7.44
N LYS A 143 10.96 -0.55 7.78
CA LYS A 143 10.13 -0.62 8.97
C LYS A 143 9.20 -1.84 8.94
N ALA A 144 8.47 -2.04 7.85
CA ALA A 144 7.51 -3.13 7.73
C ALA A 144 8.18 -4.50 7.86
N LEU A 145 9.36 -4.70 7.25
CA LEU A 145 10.09 -5.96 7.31
C LEU A 145 10.72 -6.21 8.68
N LYS A 146 11.23 -5.17 9.36
CA LYS A 146 11.82 -5.31 10.70
C LYS A 146 10.78 -5.59 11.79
N GLU A 147 9.59 -5.01 11.68
CA GLU A 147 8.51 -5.23 12.65
C GLU A 147 7.78 -6.56 12.46
N ASN A 148 7.96 -7.20 11.32
CA ASN A 148 7.27 -8.42 10.93
C ASN A 148 8.26 -9.42 10.29
N PRO A 149 9.21 -9.98 11.08
CA PRO A 149 10.26 -10.86 10.57
C PRO A 149 9.75 -12.21 10.04
#